data_AF-A0AAW6K865-F1
#
_entry.id   AF-A0AAW6K865-F1
#
_cell.length_a   1.000
_cell.length_b   1.000
_cell.length_c   1.000
_cell.angle_alpha   90.00
_cell.angle_beta   90.00
_cell.angle_gamma   90.00
#
_symmetry.space_group_name_H-M   'P 1'
#
loop_
_entity.id
_entity.type
_entity.pdbx_description
1 polymer ?
#
loop_
_entity_poly.entity_id
_entity_poly.type
_entity_poly.pdbx_seq_one_letter_code
_entity_poly.pdbx_strand_id
1 'polypeptide(L)'
;MRKRKTNQGNLSMRRCEIVSNLESEDGEKLFDIERMKQVLEEKSKTCIKEFSYIIHDKDVYTEEDERKNEKYKCGELKPKHIHLLLRFFENQPQKLKNIAGWFQIPPNFVSKIHNRWGSAVLYQIHANCPEKYQYDISEVTANFKIENVINNFMKRNSIDSILMDILNGEIPEYQRSVIPPLFRVHYAREINEAFRCRVQNLQETVKSRKMECIYITGSSQAGKTTLAKKIAEEKGLPYYISSSGTDFLGEYALEPCVILDDIRPSSINLSELLKLLDNNTVSAVKSRYKNKCLANCKLLIITTVLDIETFYHNVFSEEDEPMIQFKRRCGTHLRMNKERIYISRWDSLKKEYTEETEYLNDILDRYVPKEDQTEQDVINYVSETMPFLKQADESEKMHGFEIIDDLESPFK
;
A
#
# COMPACT_ATOMS: atom_id res chain seq x y z
N MET A 1 -26.44 51.39 -18.18
CA MET A 1 -25.75 50.41 -17.32
C MET A 1 -25.31 51.08 -16.01
N ARG A 2 -26.03 50.83 -14.90
CA ARG A 2 -25.67 51.35 -13.58
C ARG A 2 -24.44 50.59 -13.05
N LYS A 3 -23.30 51.27 -12.90
CA LYS A 3 -22.14 50.75 -12.15
C LYS A 3 -22.58 50.49 -10.70
N ARG A 4 -22.71 49.21 -10.31
CA ARG A 4 -22.88 48.81 -8.92
C ARG A 4 -21.60 49.18 -8.16
N LYS A 5 -21.62 50.28 -7.41
CA LYS A 5 -20.65 50.53 -6.33
C LYS A 5 -20.93 49.47 -5.25
N THR A 6 -20.15 48.39 -5.22
CA THR A 6 -20.15 47.45 -4.11
C THR A 6 -19.59 48.16 -2.88
N ASN A 7 -20.46 48.39 -1.90
CA ASN A 7 -20.16 49.07 -0.66
C ASN A 7 -19.30 48.13 0.23
N GLN A 8 -17.97 48.08 0.01
CA GLN A 8 -17.03 47.21 0.74
C GLN A 8 -17.06 47.42 2.28
N GLY A 9 -17.62 48.52 2.76
CA GLY A 9 -17.66 48.88 4.18
C GLY A 9 -18.51 47.98 5.10
N ASN A 10 -19.35 47.09 4.56
CA ASN A 10 -20.22 46.21 5.34
C ASN A 10 -19.78 44.74 5.36
N LEU A 11 -18.57 44.42 4.87
CA LEU A 11 -18.09 43.05 4.85
C LEU A 11 -17.77 42.58 6.28
N SER A 12 -18.54 41.59 6.76
CA SER A 12 -18.33 40.93 8.05
C SER A 12 -17.51 39.65 7.89
N MET A 13 -16.53 39.46 8.77
CA MET A 13 -15.50 38.45 8.64
C MET A 13 -15.32 37.70 9.96
N ARG A 14 -15.27 36.37 9.89
CA ARG A 14 -14.91 35.50 11.03
C ARG A 14 -13.41 35.24 11.11
N ARG A 15 -12.73 35.37 9.98
CA ARG A 15 -11.30 35.13 9.79
C ARG A 15 -10.78 36.12 8.76
N CYS A 16 -9.66 36.75 9.04
CA CYS A 16 -9.00 37.66 8.11
C CYS A 16 -7.49 37.55 8.22
N GLU A 17 -6.83 38.00 7.15
CA GLU A 17 -5.40 38.18 7.07
C GLU A 17 -5.12 39.66 6.79
N ILE A 18 -4.10 40.18 7.44
CA ILE A 18 -3.55 41.51 7.20
C ILE A 18 -2.15 41.32 6.66
N VAL A 19 -1.90 41.85 5.47
CA VAL A 19 -0.58 41.86 4.84
C VAL A 19 -0.18 43.31 4.62
N SER A 20 0.95 43.73 5.15
CA SER A 20 1.45 45.10 4.95
C SER A 20 2.97 45.13 5.01
N ASN A 21 3.59 45.98 4.21
CA ASN A 21 4.99 46.34 4.40
C ASN A 21 5.15 47.06 5.75
N LEU A 22 6.30 46.89 6.39
CA LEU A 22 6.62 47.57 7.64
C LEU A 22 7.01 49.03 7.40
N GLU A 23 7.76 49.28 6.33
CA GLU A 23 8.30 50.59 5.95
C GLU A 23 8.10 50.83 4.45
N SER A 24 8.01 52.10 4.05
CA SER A 24 8.03 52.53 2.64
C SER A 24 9.45 52.50 2.08
N GLU A 25 9.59 52.70 0.76
CA GLU A 25 10.91 52.85 0.12
C GLU A 25 11.70 54.05 0.68
N ASP A 26 10.99 55.07 1.18
CA ASP A 26 11.56 56.28 1.78
C ASP A 26 11.79 56.16 3.31
N GLY A 27 11.56 54.99 3.89
CA GLY A 27 11.73 54.72 5.33
C GLY A 27 10.58 55.18 6.22
N GLU A 28 9.43 55.56 5.64
CA GLU A 28 8.24 55.89 6.43
C GLU A 28 7.60 54.62 7.00
N LYS A 29 7.27 54.63 8.29
CA LYS A 29 6.64 53.49 8.96
C LYS A 29 5.20 53.28 8.46
N LEU A 30 4.97 52.20 7.71
CA LEU A 30 3.67 51.85 7.13
C LEU A 30 2.82 50.98 8.05
N PHE A 31 3.45 50.20 8.94
CA PHE A 31 2.74 49.34 9.88
C PHE A 31 3.33 49.45 11.29
N ASP A 32 2.48 49.74 12.28
CA ASP A 32 2.92 49.87 13.67
C ASP A 32 2.80 48.57 14.46
N ILE A 33 3.94 47.89 14.62
CA ILE A 33 4.07 46.64 15.40
C ILE A 33 3.69 46.83 16.87
N GLU A 34 4.06 47.95 17.50
CA GLU A 34 3.76 48.18 18.91
C GLU A 34 2.26 48.41 19.11
N ARG A 35 1.64 49.18 18.19
CA ARG A 35 0.19 49.32 18.16
C ARG A 35 -0.51 47.98 17.91
N MET A 36 0.00 47.17 16.99
CA MET A 36 -0.54 45.84 16.73
C MET A 36 -0.56 44.99 18.00
N LYS A 37 0.56 44.91 18.74
CA LYS A 37 0.64 44.16 20.00
C LYS A 37 -0.41 44.63 21.02
N GLN A 38 -0.57 45.94 21.19
CA GLN A 38 -1.60 46.52 22.06
C GLN A 38 -3.02 46.12 21.62
N VAL A 39 -3.32 46.23 20.33
CA VAL A 39 -4.62 45.83 19.77
C VAL A 39 -4.88 44.35 20.00
N LEU A 40 -3.88 43.49 19.79
CA LEU A 40 -4.02 42.04 20.01
C LEU A 40 -4.30 41.74 21.49
N GLU A 41 -3.59 42.37 22.42
CA GLU A 41 -3.81 42.23 23.86
C GLU A 41 -5.22 42.68 24.29
N GLU A 42 -5.68 43.84 23.82
CA GLU A 42 -7.01 44.38 24.12
C GLU A 42 -8.14 43.55 23.48
N LYS A 43 -8.00 43.22 22.19
CA LYS A 43 -9.06 42.58 21.42
C LYS A 43 -9.14 41.07 21.64
N SER A 44 -8.07 40.41 22.10
CA SER A 44 -8.12 39.00 22.53
C SER A 44 -9.03 38.77 23.74
N LYS A 45 -9.23 39.80 24.57
CA LYS A 45 -10.16 39.74 25.71
C LYS A 45 -11.63 39.87 25.31
N THR A 46 -11.91 40.29 24.08
CA THR A 46 -13.28 40.69 23.67
C THR A 46 -13.78 39.95 22.44
N CYS A 47 -13.01 39.92 21.35
CA CYS A 47 -13.51 39.40 20.07
C CYS A 47 -12.52 38.53 19.29
N ILE A 48 -11.21 38.67 19.49
CA ILE A 48 -10.20 37.82 18.85
C ILE A 48 -10.07 36.53 19.66
N LYS A 49 -10.34 35.39 19.01
CA LYS A 49 -10.17 34.07 19.60
C LYS A 49 -8.75 33.57 19.43
N GLU A 50 -8.25 33.60 18.21
CA GLU A 50 -6.90 33.14 17.84
C GLU A 50 -6.24 34.21 16.96
N PHE A 51 -4.95 34.45 17.18
CA PHE A 51 -4.12 35.25 16.29
C PHE A 51 -2.75 34.60 16.11
N SER A 52 -2.15 34.83 14.95
CA SER A 52 -0.75 34.52 14.69
C SER A 52 -0.13 35.55 13.75
N TYR A 53 1.13 35.90 13.95
CA TYR A 53 1.85 36.77 13.03
C TYR A 53 3.32 36.40 12.90
N ILE A 54 3.87 36.75 11.73
CA ILE A 54 5.28 36.61 11.38
C ILE A 54 5.68 37.81 10.49
N ILE A 55 6.96 38.17 10.54
CA ILE A 55 7.56 39.13 9.61
C ILE A 55 8.31 38.33 8.55
N HIS A 56 7.94 38.50 7.29
CA HIS A 56 8.67 37.95 6.16
C HIS A 56 9.74 38.95 5.72
N ASP A 57 11.00 38.53 5.78
CA ASP A 57 12.16 39.33 5.40
C ASP A 57 13.14 38.61 4.45
N LYS A 58 12.82 37.36 4.07
CA LYS A 58 13.63 36.49 3.22
C LYS A 58 12.90 36.07 1.93
N ASP A 59 11.72 36.63 1.70
CA ASP A 59 10.93 36.35 0.49
C ASP A 59 11.58 37.00 -0.73
N VAL A 60 11.63 36.28 -1.84
CA VAL A 60 12.16 36.78 -3.11
C VAL A 60 11.07 36.96 -4.16
N TYR A 61 11.26 37.91 -5.07
CA TYR A 61 10.42 38.04 -6.26
C TYR A 61 10.60 36.83 -7.18
N THR A 62 9.50 36.39 -7.78
CA THR A 62 9.47 35.27 -8.74
C THR A 62 9.47 35.79 -10.17
N GLU A 63 9.75 34.92 -11.15
CA GLU A 63 9.62 35.27 -12.58
C GLU A 63 8.22 35.79 -12.94
N GLU A 64 7.19 35.32 -12.24
CA GLU A 64 5.82 35.81 -12.44
C GLU A 64 5.62 37.23 -11.90
N ASP A 65 6.28 37.56 -10.79
CA ASP A 65 6.26 38.92 -10.23
C ASP A 65 6.94 39.91 -11.20
N GLU A 66 8.06 39.51 -11.80
CA GLU A 66 8.77 40.29 -12.83
C GLU A 66 7.93 40.50 -14.09
N ARG A 67 7.21 39.46 -14.56
CA ARG A 67 6.27 39.61 -15.69
C ARG A 67 5.11 40.55 -15.39
N LYS A 68 4.69 40.67 -14.13
CA LYS A 68 3.59 41.57 -13.73
C LYS A 68 4.07 43.01 -13.54
N ASN A 69 5.33 43.19 -13.15
CA ASN A 69 5.92 44.50 -12.95
C ASN A 69 7.43 44.41 -13.18
N GLU A 70 7.91 45.05 -14.24
CA GLU A 70 9.32 45.07 -14.66
C GLU A 70 10.28 45.61 -13.57
N LYS A 71 9.75 46.31 -12.56
CA LYS A 71 10.53 46.76 -11.39
C LYS A 71 10.90 45.62 -10.43
N TYR A 72 10.17 44.53 -10.43
CA TYR A 72 10.44 43.38 -9.57
C TYR A 72 11.37 42.44 -10.31
N LYS A 73 12.60 42.23 -9.83
CA LYS A 73 13.52 41.30 -10.48
C LYS A 73 13.50 39.96 -9.79
N CYS A 74 13.38 38.88 -10.57
CA CYS A 74 13.40 37.53 -10.02
C CYS A 74 14.66 37.30 -9.18
N GLY A 75 14.48 36.79 -7.96
CA GLY A 75 15.57 36.54 -7.01
C GLY A 75 15.93 37.71 -6.10
N GLU A 76 15.44 38.94 -6.35
CA GLU A 76 15.61 40.06 -5.41
C GLU A 76 14.66 39.93 -4.21
N LEU A 77 15.11 40.41 -3.05
CA LEU A 77 14.33 40.37 -1.81
C LEU A 77 13.13 41.32 -1.89
N LYS A 78 11.98 40.82 -1.44
CA LYS A 78 10.79 41.63 -1.22
C LYS A 78 10.99 42.52 0.00
N PRO A 79 10.36 43.71 0.04
CA PRO A 79 10.32 44.53 1.24
C PRO A 79 9.80 43.73 2.44
N LYS A 80 10.34 44.03 3.62
CA LYS A 80 9.90 43.38 4.87
C LYS A 80 8.41 43.66 5.08
N HIS A 81 7.65 42.59 5.21
CA HIS A 81 6.19 42.68 5.36
C HIS A 81 5.68 41.73 6.43
N ILE A 82 4.57 42.10 7.05
CA ILE A 82 3.93 41.31 8.09
C ILE A 82 2.78 40.51 7.51
N HIS A 83 2.67 39.25 7.93
CA HIS A 83 1.45 38.44 7.78
C HIS A 83 0.80 38.31 9.15
N LEU A 84 -0.35 38.95 9.36
CA LEU A 84 -1.12 38.86 10.60
C LEU A 84 -2.47 38.18 10.35
N LEU A 85 -2.66 36.99 10.93
CA LEU A 85 -3.91 36.24 10.85
C LEU A 85 -4.73 36.46 12.11
N LEU A 86 -6.02 36.74 11.92
CA LEU A 86 -6.99 36.90 13.00
C LEU A 86 -8.17 35.96 12.80
N ARG A 87 -8.55 35.27 13.87
CA ARG A 87 -9.79 34.49 13.96
C ARG A 87 -10.61 34.99 15.13
N PHE A 88 -11.83 35.40 14.84
CA PHE A 88 -12.75 35.93 15.83
C PHE A 88 -13.60 34.81 16.46
N PHE A 89 -14.17 35.07 17.65
CA PHE A 89 -15.19 34.19 18.22
C PHE A 89 -16.39 34.07 17.29
N GLU A 90 -17.04 32.90 17.26
CA GLU A 90 -18.09 32.61 16.27
C GLU A 90 -19.31 33.54 16.37
N ASN A 91 -19.61 34.00 17.58
CA ASN A 91 -20.67 34.95 17.90
C ASN A 91 -20.24 36.43 17.77
N GLN A 92 -18.97 36.71 17.45
CA GLN A 92 -18.41 38.08 17.40
C GLN A 92 -17.64 38.36 16.09
N PRO A 93 -18.22 38.13 14.90
CA PRO A 93 -17.56 38.48 13.64
C PRO A 93 -17.35 39.99 13.53
N GLN A 94 -16.27 40.40 12.88
CA GLN A 94 -15.87 41.81 12.82
C GLN A 94 -16.02 42.38 11.42
N LYS A 95 -16.38 43.67 11.35
CA LYS A 95 -16.48 44.40 10.09
C LYS A 95 -15.10 44.82 9.62
N LEU A 96 -14.87 44.76 8.31
CA LEU A 96 -13.63 45.20 7.66
C LEU A 96 -13.14 46.56 8.14
N LYS A 97 -14.05 47.55 8.21
CA LYS A 97 -13.74 48.91 8.68
C LYS A 97 -13.24 48.97 10.12
N ASN A 98 -13.80 48.14 11.01
CA ASN A 98 -13.38 48.11 12.41
C ASN A 98 -11.97 47.55 12.52
N ILE A 99 -11.72 46.43 11.82
CA ILE A 99 -10.42 45.77 11.80
C ILE A 99 -9.36 46.75 11.27
N ALA A 100 -9.58 47.33 10.10
CA ALA A 100 -8.68 48.31 9.49
C ALA A 100 -8.43 49.51 10.43
N GLY A 101 -9.47 50.01 11.08
CA GLY A 101 -9.37 51.11 12.03
C GLY A 101 -8.56 50.79 13.29
N TRP A 102 -8.59 49.56 13.79
CA TRP A 102 -7.78 49.17 14.96
C TRP A 102 -6.28 49.27 14.69
N PHE A 103 -5.88 48.83 13.49
CA PHE A 103 -4.49 48.81 13.05
C PHE A 103 -4.07 50.10 12.29
N GLN A 104 -4.98 51.07 12.14
CA GLN A 104 -4.76 52.34 11.41
C GLN A 104 -4.28 52.15 9.97
N ILE A 105 -4.74 51.08 9.31
CA ILE A 105 -4.38 50.75 7.93
C ILE A 105 -5.56 50.98 6.98
N PRO A 106 -5.30 51.22 5.69
CA PRO A 106 -6.33 51.19 4.67
C PRO A 106 -7.04 49.82 4.57
N PRO A 107 -8.36 49.77 4.32
CA PRO A 107 -9.11 48.50 4.26
C PRO A 107 -8.62 47.48 3.22
N ASN A 108 -7.91 47.91 2.17
CA ASN A 108 -7.38 47.02 1.13
C ASN A 108 -6.25 46.10 1.61
N PHE A 109 -5.63 46.38 2.77
CA PHE A 109 -4.63 45.51 3.38
C PHE A 109 -5.24 44.38 4.21
N VAL A 110 -6.56 44.35 4.37
CA VAL A 110 -7.29 43.33 5.13
C VAL A 110 -8.07 42.43 4.18
N SER A 111 -7.68 41.17 4.10
CA SER A 111 -8.26 40.16 3.22
C SER A 111 -9.03 39.08 3.98
N LYS A 112 -10.07 38.53 3.36
CA LYS A 112 -10.84 37.42 3.95
C LYS A 112 -10.11 36.11 3.72
N ILE A 113 -9.94 35.32 4.78
CA ILE A 113 -9.41 33.96 4.63
C ILE A 113 -10.55 33.06 4.15
N HIS A 114 -10.45 32.62 2.90
CA HIS A 114 -11.40 31.68 2.28
C HIS A 114 -11.05 30.22 2.59
N ASN A 115 -9.76 29.92 2.76
CA ASN A 115 -9.25 28.59 3.02
C ASN A 115 -9.49 28.14 4.48
N ARG A 116 -9.16 26.88 4.77
CA ARG A 116 -9.14 26.39 6.15
C ARG A 116 -8.13 27.19 6.97
N TRP A 117 -8.44 27.44 8.25
CA TRP A 117 -7.57 28.24 9.14
C TRP A 117 -6.15 27.68 9.21
N GLY A 118 -6.01 26.36 9.35
CA GLY A 118 -4.69 25.72 9.37
C GLY A 118 -3.87 25.96 8.10
N SER A 119 -4.48 26.04 6.92
CA SER A 119 -3.77 26.33 5.67
C SER A 119 -3.19 27.74 5.65
N ALA A 120 -3.88 28.71 6.23
CA ALA A 120 -3.37 30.08 6.36
C ALA A 120 -2.20 30.13 7.35
N VAL A 121 -2.33 29.44 8.50
CA VAL A 121 -1.25 29.36 9.50
C VAL A 121 0.00 28.68 8.93
N LEU A 122 -0.14 27.61 8.15
CA LEU A 122 1.01 26.95 7.49
C LEU A 122 1.69 27.84 6.45
N TYR A 123 0.94 28.71 5.80
CA TYR A 123 1.47 29.63 4.80
C TYR A 123 2.36 30.71 5.42
N GLN A 124 2.17 31.08 6.70
CA GLN A 124 3.08 31.98 7.42
C GLN A 124 4.52 31.44 7.49
N ILE A 125 4.71 30.13 7.46
CA ILE A 125 6.05 29.52 7.43
C ILE A 125 6.38 28.90 6.05
N HIS A 126 5.51 29.14 5.07
CA HIS A 126 5.56 28.53 3.73
C HIS A 126 5.61 26.98 3.71
N ALA A 127 5.20 26.30 4.79
CA ALA A 127 5.24 24.83 4.87
C ALA A 127 4.39 24.11 3.81
N ASN A 128 3.40 24.81 3.23
CA ASN A 128 2.57 24.34 2.13
C ASN A 128 2.98 24.88 0.74
N CYS A 129 4.09 25.62 0.66
CA CYS A 129 4.66 26.23 -0.56
C CYS A 129 6.18 25.94 -0.59
N PRO A 130 6.60 24.71 -0.92
CA PRO A 130 8.00 24.28 -0.85
C PRO A 130 8.96 25.11 -1.72
N GLU A 131 8.44 25.76 -2.75
CA GLU A 131 9.18 26.64 -3.67
C GLU A 131 9.63 27.96 -3.04
N LYS A 132 9.07 28.33 -1.88
CA LYS A 132 9.39 29.57 -1.16
C LYS A 132 10.33 29.32 0.00
N TYR A 133 10.96 30.39 0.48
CA TYR A 133 11.78 30.33 1.69
C TYR A 133 10.96 29.81 2.88
N GLN A 134 11.46 28.77 3.55
CA GLN A 134 10.80 28.14 4.69
C GLN A 134 11.24 28.84 5.99
N TYR A 135 10.31 29.48 6.69
CA TYR A 135 10.59 30.14 7.97
C TYR A 135 10.52 29.15 9.14
N ASP A 136 11.25 29.43 10.20
CA ASP A 136 11.20 28.62 11.41
C ASP A 136 9.92 28.90 12.20
N ILE A 137 9.39 27.87 12.87
CA ILE A 137 8.18 27.96 13.70
C ILE A 137 8.37 28.96 14.84
N SER A 138 9.59 29.04 15.38
CA SER A 138 9.96 29.99 16.43
C SER A 138 9.90 31.45 16.00
N GLU A 139 9.87 31.74 14.69
CA GLU A 139 9.68 33.10 14.15
C GLU A 139 8.21 33.55 14.19
N VAL A 140 7.26 32.62 14.41
CA VAL A 140 5.83 32.93 14.49
C VAL A 140 5.41 33.20 15.94
N THR A 141 4.76 34.33 16.16
CA THR A 141 4.12 34.64 17.45
C THR A 141 2.62 34.35 17.38
N ALA A 142 2.09 33.53 18.28
CA ALA A 142 0.66 33.21 18.36
C ALA A 142 0.17 33.03 19.79
N ASN A 143 -1.15 33.15 20.00
CA ASN A 143 -1.81 32.84 21.27
C ASN A 143 -2.33 31.39 21.36
N PHE A 144 -1.93 30.52 20.44
CA PHE A 144 -2.27 29.11 20.39
C PHE A 144 -1.04 28.27 20.02
N LYS A 145 -1.10 26.96 20.27
CA LYS A 145 -0.01 26.02 19.95
C LYS A 145 0.04 25.74 18.45
N ILE A 146 0.94 26.40 17.74
CA ILE A 146 1.13 26.24 16.29
C ILE A 146 1.61 24.83 15.95
N GLU A 147 2.39 24.20 16.83
CA GLU A 147 2.93 22.86 16.66
C GLU A 147 1.82 21.84 16.40
N ASN A 148 0.65 22.00 17.00
CA ASN A 148 -0.51 21.14 16.75
C ASN A 148 -1.02 21.27 15.31
N VAL A 149 -0.99 22.45 14.72
CA VAL A 149 -1.42 22.70 13.34
C VAL A 149 -0.42 22.07 12.37
N ILE A 150 0.87 22.23 12.63
CA ILE A 150 1.97 21.68 11.82
C ILE A 150 2.00 20.17 11.91
N ASN A 151 1.93 19.59 13.11
CA ASN A 151 1.90 18.14 13.29
C ASN A 151 0.73 17.49 12.56
N ASN A 152 -0.44 18.14 12.54
CA ASN A 152 -1.60 17.66 11.78
C ASN A 152 -1.44 17.80 10.26
N PHE A 153 -0.61 18.72 9.78
CA PHE A 153 -0.25 18.85 8.38
C PHE A 153 0.80 17.83 7.96
N MET A 154 1.86 17.67 8.75
CA MET A 154 2.90 16.66 8.53
C MET A 154 2.31 15.24 8.53
N LYS A 155 1.36 14.95 9.43
CA LYS A 155 0.60 13.69 9.42
C LYS A 155 -0.22 13.47 8.14
N ARG A 156 -0.66 14.53 7.47
CA ARG A 156 -1.37 14.44 6.17
C ARG A 156 -0.40 14.20 5.03
N ASN A 157 0.72 14.92 4.99
CA ASN A 157 1.76 14.68 3.98
C ASN A 157 2.38 13.27 4.09
N SER A 158 2.36 12.63 5.27
CA SER A 158 2.85 11.25 5.43
C SER A 158 1.84 10.16 5.05
N ILE A 159 0.53 10.41 5.10
CA ILE A 159 -0.44 9.43 4.57
C ILE A 159 -0.54 9.57 3.05
N ASP A 160 -0.53 10.80 2.53
CA ASP A 160 -0.59 11.02 1.08
C ASP A 160 0.62 10.38 0.38
N SER A 161 1.81 10.41 0.99
CA SER A 161 2.98 9.66 0.48
C SER A 161 2.73 8.16 0.45
N ILE A 162 2.25 7.56 1.57
CA ILE A 162 1.94 6.12 1.63
C ILE A 162 0.90 5.73 0.57
N LEU A 163 -0.13 6.56 0.36
CA LEU A 163 -1.14 6.32 -0.66
C LEU A 163 -0.54 6.37 -2.08
N MET A 164 0.36 7.33 -2.35
CA MET A 164 1.08 7.41 -3.63
C MET A 164 2.01 6.21 -3.82
N ASP A 165 2.74 5.79 -2.80
CA ASP A 165 3.62 4.61 -2.86
C ASP A 165 2.82 3.34 -3.17
N ILE A 166 1.61 3.19 -2.62
CA ILE A 166 0.68 2.12 -2.97
C ILE A 166 0.23 2.22 -4.45
N LEU A 167 -0.16 3.41 -4.90
CA LEU A 167 -0.63 3.65 -6.27
C LEU A 167 0.47 3.44 -7.33
N ASN A 168 1.72 3.72 -6.98
CA ASN A 168 2.89 3.46 -7.80
C ASN A 168 3.33 1.99 -7.73
N GLY A 169 2.89 1.25 -6.71
CA GLY A 169 3.26 -0.14 -6.47
C GLY A 169 4.59 -0.33 -5.74
N GLU A 170 5.12 0.72 -5.12
CA GLU A 170 6.29 0.67 -4.24
C GLU A 170 5.95 -0.03 -2.92
N ILE A 171 4.73 0.16 -2.41
CA ILE A 171 4.15 -0.65 -1.34
C ILE A 171 3.13 -1.61 -1.96
N PRO A 172 3.51 -2.85 -2.29
CA PRO A 172 2.58 -3.84 -2.81
C PRO A 172 1.66 -4.38 -1.72
N GLU A 173 0.50 -4.91 -2.12
CA GLU A 173 -0.53 -5.37 -1.19
C GLU A 173 -0.04 -6.52 -0.28
N TYR A 174 0.76 -7.43 -0.82
CA TYR A 174 1.41 -8.51 -0.06
C TYR A 174 2.47 -8.02 0.95
N GLN A 175 2.88 -6.74 0.91
CA GLN A 175 3.78 -6.11 1.90
C GLN A 175 3.06 -5.06 2.75
N ARG A 176 1.74 -5.19 2.92
CA ARG A 176 0.92 -4.27 3.72
C ARG A 176 1.43 -4.06 5.16
N SER A 177 2.23 -4.98 5.70
CA SER A 177 2.86 -4.88 7.02
C SER A 177 3.86 -3.72 7.15
N VAL A 178 4.43 -3.23 6.03
CA VAL A 178 5.32 -2.06 6.00
C VAL A 178 4.60 -0.78 6.44
N ILE A 179 3.28 -0.70 6.22
CA ILE A 179 2.46 0.44 6.62
C ILE A 179 2.31 0.43 8.16
N PRO A 180 2.65 1.54 8.85
CA PRO A 180 2.59 1.57 10.31
C PRO A 180 1.19 1.20 10.85
N PRO A 181 1.09 0.40 11.93
CA PRO A 181 -0.19 -0.12 12.43
C PRO A 181 -1.25 0.96 12.71
N LEU A 182 -0.86 2.09 13.28
CA LEU A 182 -1.80 3.19 13.57
C LEU A 182 -2.40 3.80 12.29
N PHE A 183 -1.63 3.90 11.21
CA PHE A 183 -2.17 4.37 9.93
C PHE A 183 -3.16 3.37 9.33
N ARG A 184 -2.88 2.06 9.43
CA ARG A 184 -3.79 1.01 8.97
C ARG A 184 -5.14 1.05 9.70
N VAL A 185 -5.17 1.46 10.96
CA VAL A 185 -6.41 1.62 11.74
C VAL A 185 -7.11 2.94 11.42
N HIS A 186 -6.39 4.06 11.47
CA HIS A 186 -6.99 5.39 11.30
C HIS A 186 -7.42 5.71 9.87
N TYR A 187 -6.74 5.15 8.87
CA TYR A 187 -6.93 5.41 7.44
C TYR A 187 -7.24 4.13 6.65
N ALA A 188 -7.88 3.15 7.30
CA ALA A 188 -8.17 1.84 6.71
C ALA A 188 -8.91 1.95 5.37
N ARG A 189 -9.85 2.90 5.28
CA ARG A 189 -10.68 3.12 4.10
C ARG A 189 -9.84 3.62 2.92
N GLU A 190 -9.04 4.65 3.14
CA GLU A 190 -8.18 5.27 2.12
C GLU A 190 -7.12 4.29 1.62
N ILE A 191 -6.48 3.55 2.53
CA ILE A 191 -5.48 2.53 2.19
C ILE A 191 -6.11 1.40 1.35
N ASN A 192 -7.28 0.90 1.76
CA ASN A 192 -7.98 -0.13 1.00
C ASN A 192 -8.41 0.36 -0.39
N GLU A 193 -8.86 1.61 -0.49
CA GLU A 193 -9.25 2.20 -1.78
C GLU A 193 -8.03 2.41 -2.69
N ALA A 194 -6.87 2.80 -2.14
CA ALA A 194 -5.63 2.92 -2.91
C ALA A 194 -5.20 1.58 -3.51
N PHE A 195 -5.20 0.48 -2.75
CA PHE A 195 -4.94 -0.86 -3.29
C PHE A 195 -5.96 -1.26 -4.36
N ARG A 196 -7.25 -0.98 -4.14
CA ARG A 196 -8.31 -1.24 -5.12
C ARG A 196 -8.07 -0.49 -6.43
N CYS A 197 -7.74 0.80 -6.35
CA CYS A 197 -7.44 1.66 -7.48
C CYS A 197 -6.19 1.17 -8.23
N ARG A 198 -5.13 0.76 -7.52
CA ARG A 198 -3.94 0.15 -8.12
C ARG A 198 -4.27 -1.08 -8.96
N VAL A 199 -5.08 -1.99 -8.43
CA VAL A 199 -5.53 -3.20 -9.14
C VAL A 199 -6.29 -2.83 -10.41
N GLN A 200 -7.21 -1.86 -10.33
CA GLN A 200 -7.99 -1.39 -11.49
C GLN A 200 -7.07 -0.79 -12.56
N ASN A 201 -6.15 0.10 -12.15
CA ASN A 201 -5.17 0.70 -13.05
C ASN A 201 -4.31 -0.37 -13.75
N LEU A 202 -3.89 -1.42 -13.05
CA LEU A 202 -3.18 -2.55 -13.66
C LEU A 202 -4.02 -3.27 -14.71
N GLN A 203 -5.29 -3.55 -14.43
CA GLN A 203 -6.20 -4.21 -15.37
C GLN A 203 -6.46 -3.36 -16.63
N GLU A 204 -6.49 -2.04 -16.48
CA GLU A 204 -6.72 -1.10 -17.57
C GLU A 204 -5.46 -0.89 -18.42
N THR A 205 -4.29 -0.77 -17.79
CA THR A 205 -3.03 -0.38 -18.46
C THR A 205 -2.18 -1.57 -18.91
N VAL A 206 -2.14 -2.66 -18.15
CA VAL A 206 -1.32 -3.83 -18.46
C VAL A 206 -2.14 -4.83 -19.25
N LYS A 207 -1.99 -4.80 -20.59
CA LYS A 207 -2.68 -5.73 -21.50
C LYS A 207 -1.87 -6.98 -21.81
N SER A 208 -0.55 -6.87 -21.80
CA SER A 208 0.38 -7.98 -22.03
C SER A 208 1.23 -8.25 -20.80
N ARG A 209 1.62 -9.52 -20.62
CA ARG A 209 2.58 -9.94 -19.60
C ARG A 209 3.62 -10.87 -20.20
N LYS A 210 4.69 -11.11 -19.46
CA LYS A 210 5.68 -12.16 -19.74
C LYS A 210 5.79 -13.02 -18.49
N MET A 211 5.06 -14.13 -18.50
CA MET A 211 5.05 -15.08 -17.39
C MET A 211 5.82 -16.34 -17.78
N GLU A 212 6.67 -16.82 -16.88
CA GLU A 212 7.26 -18.16 -16.94
C GLU A 212 6.36 -19.12 -16.17
N CYS A 213 6.09 -20.31 -16.73
CA CYS A 213 5.37 -21.36 -16.02
C CYS A 213 6.25 -22.61 -15.87
N ILE A 214 6.33 -23.11 -14.64
CA ILE A 214 7.07 -24.32 -14.27
C ILE A 214 6.07 -25.36 -13.79
N TYR A 215 6.10 -26.55 -14.38
CA TYR A 215 5.26 -27.67 -13.97
C TYR A 215 6.12 -28.71 -13.24
N ILE A 216 5.81 -28.97 -11.97
CA ILE A 216 6.55 -29.89 -11.11
C ILE A 216 5.66 -31.08 -10.75
N THR A 217 6.03 -32.26 -11.24
CA THR A 217 5.36 -33.53 -10.95
C THR A 217 6.28 -34.50 -10.21
N GLY A 218 5.70 -35.48 -9.52
CA GLY A 218 6.47 -36.47 -8.78
C GLY A 218 5.73 -37.11 -7.62
N SER A 219 6.32 -38.15 -7.04
CA SER A 219 5.74 -38.89 -5.92
C SER A 219 5.46 -37.99 -4.70
N SER A 220 4.57 -38.45 -3.83
CA SER A 220 4.37 -37.80 -2.54
C SER A 220 5.69 -37.72 -1.77
N GLN A 221 5.88 -36.63 -1.03
CA GLN A 221 7.09 -36.36 -0.23
C GLN A 221 8.40 -36.23 -1.03
N ALA A 222 8.38 -36.06 -2.36
CA ALA A 222 9.58 -35.79 -3.16
C ALA A 222 10.14 -34.35 -3.04
N GLY A 223 9.52 -33.49 -2.22
CA GLY A 223 9.99 -32.11 -2.01
C GLY A 223 9.54 -31.09 -3.06
N LYS A 224 8.49 -31.39 -3.85
CA LYS A 224 7.98 -30.51 -4.94
C LYS A 224 7.69 -29.08 -4.49
N THR A 225 6.91 -28.93 -3.42
CA THR A 225 6.56 -27.61 -2.84
C THR A 225 7.80 -26.90 -2.29
N THR A 226 8.72 -27.64 -1.68
CA THR A 226 9.99 -27.10 -1.18
C THR A 226 10.85 -26.57 -2.33
N LEU A 227 10.94 -27.30 -3.44
CA LEU A 227 11.62 -26.84 -4.65
C LEU A 227 10.96 -25.59 -5.21
N ALA A 228 9.63 -25.55 -5.30
CA ALA A 228 8.89 -24.41 -5.81
C ALA A 228 9.21 -23.12 -5.00
N LYS A 229 9.19 -23.21 -3.66
CA LYS A 229 9.58 -22.12 -2.77
C LYS A 229 11.02 -21.68 -3.01
N LYS A 230 11.96 -22.63 -3.04
CA LYS A 230 13.39 -22.35 -3.28
C LYS A 230 13.62 -21.66 -4.63
N ILE A 231 12.94 -22.07 -5.70
CA ILE A 231 13.02 -21.41 -7.01
C ILE A 231 12.56 -19.96 -6.91
N ALA A 232 11.44 -19.69 -6.22
CA ALA A 232 10.92 -18.34 -6.06
C ALA A 232 11.87 -17.46 -5.24
N GLU A 233 12.42 -17.99 -4.14
CA GLU A 233 13.39 -17.32 -3.27
C GLU A 233 14.69 -16.96 -4.00
N GLU A 234 15.29 -17.91 -4.73
CA GLU A 234 16.53 -17.71 -5.50
C GLU A 234 16.32 -16.70 -6.66
N LYS A 235 15.11 -16.61 -7.20
CA LYS A 235 14.75 -15.57 -8.18
C LYS A 235 14.42 -14.22 -7.53
N GLY A 236 14.43 -14.11 -6.21
CA GLY A 236 14.08 -12.89 -5.47
C GLY A 236 12.62 -12.48 -5.68
N LEU A 237 11.72 -13.44 -5.90
CA LEU A 237 10.30 -13.18 -6.14
C LEU A 237 9.48 -13.53 -4.90
N PRO A 238 8.87 -12.53 -4.22
CA PRO A 238 7.81 -12.79 -3.26
C PRO A 238 6.73 -13.67 -3.88
N TYR A 239 6.32 -14.71 -3.16
CA TYR A 239 5.43 -15.72 -3.70
C TYR A 239 4.16 -15.89 -2.86
N TYR A 240 3.06 -16.16 -3.56
CA TYR A 240 1.80 -16.64 -3.00
C TYR A 240 1.72 -18.16 -3.14
N ILE A 241 1.22 -18.84 -2.12
CA ILE A 241 0.90 -20.27 -2.18
C ILE A 241 -0.61 -20.42 -2.17
N SER A 242 -1.15 -21.17 -3.12
CA SER A 242 -2.58 -21.39 -3.24
C SER A 242 -3.18 -22.06 -2.02
N SER A 243 -4.34 -21.59 -1.60
CA SER A 243 -5.15 -22.23 -0.55
C SER A 243 -5.89 -23.46 -1.07
N SER A 244 -6.16 -24.42 -0.18
CA SER A 244 -6.94 -25.62 -0.50
C SER A 244 -8.41 -25.29 -0.81
N GLY A 245 -9.00 -25.97 -1.80
CA GLY A 245 -10.43 -25.86 -2.16
C GLY A 245 -10.70 -25.17 -3.50
N THR A 246 -11.94 -24.71 -3.71
CA THR A 246 -12.41 -24.16 -5.00
C THR A 246 -12.01 -22.71 -5.27
N ASP A 247 -11.44 -21.99 -4.28
CA ASP A 247 -10.99 -20.61 -4.42
C ASP A 247 -9.48 -20.49 -4.12
N PHE A 248 -8.68 -21.11 -4.98
CA PHE A 248 -7.23 -21.27 -4.80
C PHE A 248 -6.43 -19.95 -4.90
N LEU A 249 -7.05 -18.83 -5.30
CA LEU A 249 -6.45 -17.49 -5.35
C LEU A 249 -7.15 -16.49 -4.40
N GLY A 250 -7.93 -16.96 -3.43
CA GLY A 250 -8.75 -16.08 -2.57
C GLY A 250 -7.93 -14.99 -1.87
N GLU A 251 -6.76 -15.34 -1.37
CA GLU A 251 -5.86 -14.44 -0.63
C GLU A 251 -4.74 -13.84 -1.48
N TYR A 252 -4.67 -14.18 -2.78
CA TYR A 252 -3.66 -13.61 -3.68
C TYR A 252 -3.77 -12.08 -3.74
N ALA A 253 -2.63 -11.42 -3.54
CA ALA A 253 -2.48 -9.98 -3.31
C ALA A 253 -1.45 -9.36 -4.27
N LEU A 254 -1.45 -9.80 -5.54
CA LEU A 254 -0.56 -9.34 -6.62
C LEU A 254 0.91 -9.75 -6.45
N GLU A 255 1.21 -10.86 -5.78
CA GLU A 255 2.56 -11.42 -5.71
C GLU A 255 3.12 -11.71 -7.11
N PRO A 256 4.42 -11.43 -7.36
CA PRO A 256 5.03 -11.69 -8.66
C PRO A 256 5.27 -13.18 -8.93
N CYS A 257 5.19 -14.04 -7.92
CA CYS A 257 5.22 -15.49 -8.06
C CYS A 257 3.96 -16.13 -7.47
N VAL A 258 3.37 -17.08 -8.18
CA VAL A 258 2.23 -17.88 -7.71
C VAL A 258 2.62 -19.35 -7.73
N ILE A 259 2.49 -20.02 -6.60
CA ILE A 259 2.68 -21.46 -6.45
C ILE A 259 1.30 -22.09 -6.28
N LEU A 260 0.83 -22.80 -7.29
CA LEU A 260 -0.34 -23.66 -7.21
C LEU A 260 0.10 -24.99 -6.61
N ASP A 261 -0.07 -25.11 -5.30
CA ASP A 261 0.42 -26.24 -4.53
C ASP A 261 -0.58 -27.39 -4.49
N ASP A 262 -0.09 -28.61 -4.76
CA ASP A 262 -0.84 -29.87 -4.83
C ASP A 262 -2.16 -29.74 -5.62
N ILE A 263 -2.11 -29.08 -6.78
CA ILE A 263 -3.31 -28.87 -7.58
C ILE A 263 -3.86 -30.21 -8.10
N ARG A 264 -5.17 -30.38 -7.95
CA ARG A 264 -5.92 -31.55 -8.42
C ARG A 264 -6.79 -31.17 -9.62
N PRO A 265 -6.98 -32.09 -10.58
CA PRO A 265 -7.85 -31.84 -11.73
C PRO A 265 -9.26 -31.36 -11.35
N SER A 266 -9.83 -31.90 -10.26
CA SER A 266 -11.15 -31.51 -9.77
C SER A 266 -11.23 -30.11 -9.15
N SER A 267 -10.10 -29.45 -8.93
CA SER A 267 -10.05 -28.14 -8.25
C SER A 267 -10.14 -26.94 -9.20
N ILE A 268 -9.97 -27.14 -10.51
CA ILE A 268 -9.93 -26.05 -11.50
C ILE A 268 -10.66 -26.47 -12.77
N ASN A 269 -11.44 -25.55 -13.36
CA ASN A 269 -12.04 -25.78 -14.67
C ASN A 269 -11.10 -25.37 -15.81
N LEU A 270 -11.41 -25.84 -17.01
CA LEU A 270 -10.58 -25.63 -18.18
C LEU A 270 -10.31 -24.14 -18.49
N SER A 271 -11.38 -23.35 -18.60
CA SER A 271 -11.27 -21.95 -19.02
C SER A 271 -10.41 -21.13 -18.04
N GLU A 272 -10.51 -21.43 -16.74
CA GLU A 272 -9.69 -20.81 -15.70
C GLU A 272 -8.22 -21.22 -15.82
N LEU A 273 -7.94 -22.51 -16.01
CA LEU A 273 -6.58 -23.03 -16.15
C LEU A 273 -5.87 -22.42 -17.37
N LEU A 274 -6.54 -22.32 -18.52
CA LEU A 274 -5.97 -21.73 -19.73
C LEU A 274 -5.68 -20.23 -19.59
N LYS A 275 -6.56 -19.47 -18.91
CA LYS A 275 -6.35 -18.04 -18.62
C LYS A 275 -5.23 -17.83 -17.62
N LEU A 276 -5.15 -18.68 -16.60
CA LEU A 276 -4.11 -18.66 -15.58
C LEU A 276 -2.73 -18.90 -16.21
N LEU A 277 -2.65 -19.84 -17.15
CA LEU A 277 -1.43 -20.24 -17.87
C LEU A 277 -1.13 -19.39 -19.11
N ASP A 278 -1.95 -18.39 -19.45
CA ASP A 278 -1.64 -17.54 -20.61
C ASP A 278 -0.42 -16.66 -20.33
N ASN A 279 0.72 -17.01 -20.93
CA ASN A 279 1.99 -16.34 -20.69
C ASN A 279 2.07 -14.91 -21.24
N ASN A 280 1.14 -14.52 -22.14
CA ASN A 280 1.25 -13.30 -22.93
C ASN A 280 0.13 -12.29 -22.64
N THR A 281 -1.07 -12.77 -22.28
CA THR A 281 -2.25 -11.92 -22.06
C THR A 281 -2.56 -11.78 -20.58
N VAL A 282 -2.82 -10.56 -20.13
CA VAL A 282 -3.36 -10.34 -18.79
C VAL A 282 -4.87 -10.59 -18.83
N SER A 283 -5.29 -11.70 -18.21
CA SER A 283 -6.70 -12.01 -17.97
C SER A 283 -6.98 -12.00 -16.47
N ALA A 284 -8.20 -11.59 -16.09
CA ALA A 284 -8.67 -11.78 -14.72
C ALA A 284 -9.13 -13.24 -14.54
N VAL A 285 -8.65 -13.89 -13.48
CA VAL A 285 -9.05 -15.27 -13.13
C VAL A 285 -10.18 -15.21 -12.10
N LYS A 286 -11.14 -16.12 -12.21
CA LYS A 286 -12.30 -16.17 -11.32
C LYS A 286 -11.87 -16.43 -9.88
N SER A 287 -12.54 -15.77 -8.93
CA SER A 287 -12.43 -16.01 -7.49
C SER A 287 -13.76 -15.65 -6.82
N ARG A 288 -14.04 -16.17 -5.63
CA ARG A 288 -15.38 -16.19 -5.00
C ARG A 288 -16.02 -14.80 -4.86
N TYR A 289 -15.22 -13.77 -4.57
CA TYR A 289 -15.73 -12.42 -4.28
C TYR A 289 -15.41 -11.40 -5.37
N LYS A 290 -14.25 -11.53 -6.02
CA LYS A 290 -13.80 -10.65 -7.11
C LYS A 290 -12.74 -11.36 -7.92
N ASN A 291 -12.85 -11.30 -9.24
CA ASN A 291 -11.81 -11.85 -10.12
C ASN A 291 -10.44 -11.25 -9.81
N LYS A 292 -9.42 -12.10 -9.78
CA LYS A 292 -8.05 -11.76 -9.42
C LYS A 292 -7.25 -11.35 -10.66
N CYS A 293 -6.54 -10.23 -10.54
CA CYS A 293 -5.71 -9.67 -11.61
C CYS A 293 -4.32 -10.31 -11.57
N LEU A 294 -3.88 -10.97 -12.64
CA LEU A 294 -2.53 -11.57 -12.69
C LEU A 294 -1.49 -10.70 -13.40
N ALA A 295 -1.73 -9.38 -13.49
CA ALA A 295 -0.85 -8.45 -14.20
C ALA A 295 0.58 -8.42 -13.67
N ASN A 296 0.78 -8.65 -12.37
CA ASN A 296 2.10 -8.66 -11.75
C ASN A 296 2.77 -10.04 -11.72
N CYS A 297 2.06 -11.11 -12.09
CA CYS A 297 2.58 -12.47 -12.01
C CYS A 297 3.61 -12.72 -13.14
N LYS A 298 4.86 -12.93 -12.74
CA LYS A 298 6.03 -13.19 -13.60
C LYS A 298 6.40 -14.68 -13.61
N LEU A 299 6.08 -15.40 -12.54
CA LEU A 299 6.37 -16.81 -12.38
C LEU A 299 5.16 -17.55 -11.82
N LEU A 300 4.75 -18.60 -12.51
CA LEU A 300 3.73 -19.53 -12.07
C LEU A 300 4.37 -20.91 -11.88
N ILE A 301 4.23 -21.50 -10.71
CA ILE A 301 4.72 -22.85 -10.43
C ILE A 301 3.53 -23.72 -10.10
N ILE A 302 3.38 -24.83 -10.80
CA ILE A 302 2.37 -25.84 -10.52
C ILE A 302 3.06 -27.03 -9.87
N THR A 303 2.57 -27.48 -8.72
CA THR A 303 2.99 -28.75 -8.13
C THR A 303 1.81 -29.72 -8.12
N THR A 304 2.05 -30.96 -8.53
CA THR A 304 1.04 -32.03 -8.48
C THR A 304 1.70 -33.40 -8.46
N VAL A 305 0.94 -34.44 -8.15
CA VAL A 305 1.41 -35.85 -8.23
C VAL A 305 1.22 -36.47 -9.61
N LEU A 306 0.38 -35.85 -10.46
CA LEU A 306 0.08 -36.35 -11.80
C LEU A 306 1.10 -35.82 -12.80
N ASP A 307 1.49 -36.63 -13.77
CA ASP A 307 2.24 -36.11 -14.91
C ASP A 307 1.36 -35.19 -15.75
N ILE A 308 2.01 -34.38 -16.60
CA ILE A 308 1.34 -33.31 -17.34
C ILE A 308 0.25 -33.84 -18.30
N GLU A 309 0.39 -35.07 -18.82
CA GLU A 309 -0.57 -35.67 -19.75
C GLU A 309 -1.77 -36.22 -18.99
N THR A 310 -1.53 -36.97 -17.91
CA THR A 310 -2.59 -37.48 -17.03
C THR A 310 -3.38 -36.32 -16.40
N PHE A 311 -2.70 -35.27 -15.95
CA PHE A 311 -3.35 -34.08 -15.42
C PHE A 311 -4.24 -33.41 -16.48
N TYR A 312 -3.73 -33.28 -17.70
CA TYR A 312 -4.47 -32.75 -18.83
C TYR A 312 -5.72 -33.60 -19.12
N HIS A 313 -5.58 -34.91 -19.33
CA HIS A 313 -6.73 -35.76 -19.62
C HIS A 313 -7.81 -35.75 -18.54
N ASN A 314 -7.41 -35.64 -17.27
CA ASN A 314 -8.36 -35.57 -16.15
C ASN A 314 -9.08 -34.22 -16.05
N VAL A 315 -8.47 -33.11 -16.48
CA VAL A 315 -9.12 -31.79 -16.52
C VAL A 315 -9.99 -31.63 -17.78
N PHE A 316 -9.58 -32.25 -18.89
CA PHE A 316 -10.17 -32.07 -20.22
C PHE A 316 -11.00 -33.30 -20.66
N SER A 317 -11.48 -34.14 -19.72
CA SER A 317 -12.17 -35.40 -20.05
C SER A 317 -13.43 -35.23 -20.91
N GLU A 318 -14.00 -34.03 -20.94
CA GLU A 318 -15.21 -33.69 -21.68
C GLU A 318 -14.96 -32.77 -22.90
N GLU A 319 -13.71 -32.38 -23.18
CA GLU A 319 -13.38 -31.38 -24.21
C GLU A 319 -12.22 -31.81 -25.14
N ASP A 320 -12.36 -31.62 -26.45
CA ASP A 320 -11.36 -31.99 -27.47
C ASP A 320 -10.38 -30.84 -27.76
N GLU A 321 -9.72 -30.31 -26.71
CA GLU A 321 -8.69 -29.28 -26.85
C GLU A 321 -7.34 -29.94 -27.18
N PRO A 322 -6.45 -29.32 -27.99
CA PRO A 322 -5.12 -29.87 -28.25
C PRO A 322 -4.17 -29.74 -27.04
N MET A 323 -3.63 -30.87 -26.54
CA MET A 323 -2.67 -30.92 -25.41
C MET A 323 -1.44 -30.02 -25.59
N ILE A 324 -1.00 -29.80 -26.84
CA ILE A 324 0.10 -28.89 -27.19
C ILE A 324 -0.16 -27.47 -26.67
N GLN A 325 -1.44 -27.05 -26.61
CA GLN A 325 -1.83 -25.76 -26.08
C GLN A 325 -1.44 -25.62 -24.59
N PHE A 326 -1.64 -26.68 -23.80
CA PHE A 326 -1.26 -26.71 -22.40
C PHE A 326 0.25 -26.84 -22.22
N LYS A 327 0.88 -27.82 -22.88
CA LYS A 327 2.33 -28.07 -22.77
C LYS A 327 3.18 -26.86 -23.11
N ARG A 328 2.86 -26.12 -24.19
CA ARG A 328 3.65 -24.93 -24.58
C ARG A 328 3.61 -23.78 -23.57
N ARG A 329 2.59 -23.73 -22.69
CA ARG A 329 2.47 -22.70 -21.66
C ARG A 329 3.38 -23.02 -20.48
N CYS A 330 3.51 -24.31 -20.15
CA CYS A 330 4.48 -24.85 -19.19
C CYS A 330 5.87 -24.94 -19.82
N GLY A 331 6.60 -23.82 -19.88
CA GLY A 331 7.91 -23.77 -20.55
C GLY A 331 8.99 -24.67 -19.95
N THR A 332 8.85 -25.03 -18.67
CA THR A 332 9.77 -25.91 -17.94
C THR A 332 8.97 -27.01 -17.25
N HIS A 333 9.38 -28.26 -17.43
CA HIS A 333 8.77 -29.43 -16.82
C HIS A 333 9.79 -30.16 -15.94
N LEU A 334 9.43 -30.42 -14.68
CA LEU A 334 10.25 -31.11 -13.70
C LEU A 334 9.51 -32.36 -13.24
N ARG A 335 10.19 -33.50 -13.30
CA ARG A 335 9.73 -34.75 -12.73
C ARG A 335 10.65 -35.14 -11.58
N MET A 336 10.11 -35.45 -10.42
CA MET A 336 10.89 -35.64 -9.20
C MET A 336 10.54 -36.94 -8.50
N ASN A 337 11.54 -37.58 -7.91
CA ASN A 337 11.37 -38.61 -6.89
C ASN A 337 12.22 -38.24 -5.66
N LYS A 338 12.34 -39.13 -4.68
CA LYS A 338 13.11 -38.84 -3.45
C LYS A 338 14.61 -38.61 -3.68
N GLU A 339 15.16 -39.10 -4.79
CA GLU A 339 16.61 -39.15 -5.05
C GLU A 339 17.07 -38.28 -6.22
N ARG A 340 16.17 -37.99 -7.17
CA ARG A 340 16.47 -37.39 -8.47
C ARG A 340 15.42 -36.38 -8.93
N ILE A 341 15.90 -35.42 -9.71
CA ILE A 341 15.11 -34.39 -10.40
C ILE A 341 15.45 -34.46 -11.88
N TYR A 342 14.44 -34.64 -12.71
CA TYR A 342 14.54 -34.69 -14.16
C TYR A 342 13.94 -33.41 -14.73
N ILE A 343 14.70 -32.66 -15.51
CA ILE A 343 14.29 -31.35 -16.04
C ILE A 343 14.27 -31.39 -17.56
N SER A 344 13.16 -30.97 -18.15
CA SER A 344 13.01 -30.75 -19.58
C SER A 344 12.40 -29.37 -19.88
N ARG A 345 12.63 -28.87 -21.08
CA ARG A 345 12.10 -27.57 -21.54
C ARG A 345 11.33 -27.71 -22.83
N TRP A 346 10.32 -26.87 -23.00
CA TRP A 346 9.51 -26.87 -24.21
C TRP A 346 10.33 -26.36 -25.41
N ASP A 347 10.44 -27.18 -26.46
CA ASP A 347 11.02 -26.82 -27.75
C ASP A 347 9.91 -26.41 -28.72
N SER A 348 9.82 -25.12 -29.01
CA SER A 348 8.80 -24.55 -29.91
C SER A 348 8.93 -25.00 -31.37
N LEU A 349 10.13 -25.41 -31.82
CA LEU A 349 10.34 -25.89 -33.19
C LEU A 349 9.82 -27.31 -33.36
N LYS A 350 10.15 -28.18 -32.40
CA LYS A 350 9.72 -29.60 -32.42
C LYS A 350 8.32 -29.82 -31.86
N LYS A 351 7.78 -28.85 -31.11
CA LYS A 351 6.49 -28.91 -30.40
C LYS A 351 6.44 -30.05 -29.38
N GLU A 352 7.55 -30.27 -28.69
CA GLU A 352 7.71 -31.29 -27.66
C GLU A 352 8.67 -30.79 -26.58
N TYR A 353 8.73 -31.50 -25.45
CA TYR A 353 9.78 -31.25 -24.45
C TYR A 353 11.10 -31.87 -24.91
N THR A 354 12.21 -31.22 -24.58
CA THR A 354 13.56 -31.79 -24.76
C THR A 354 13.73 -33.08 -23.96
N GLU A 355 14.78 -33.83 -24.27
CA GLU A 355 15.23 -34.92 -23.40
C GLU A 355 15.49 -34.41 -21.97
N GLU A 356 15.16 -35.24 -20.99
CA GLU A 356 15.31 -34.91 -19.58
C GLU A 356 16.79 -34.91 -19.18
N THR A 357 17.22 -33.86 -18.49
CA THR A 357 18.52 -33.84 -17.80
C THR A 357 18.32 -34.17 -16.33
N GLU A 358 19.11 -35.11 -15.81
CA GLU A 358 19.02 -35.63 -14.45
C GLU A 358 19.92 -34.86 -13.47
N TYR A 359 19.38 -34.58 -12.29
CA TYR A 359 20.07 -33.93 -11.16
C TYR A 359 19.78 -34.71 -9.87
N LEU A 360 20.64 -34.58 -8.87
CA LEU A 360 20.40 -35.11 -7.52
C LEU A 360 19.28 -34.32 -6.83
N ASN A 361 18.43 -35.01 -6.07
CA ASN A 361 17.46 -34.36 -5.18
C ASN A 361 18.04 -34.26 -3.76
N ASP A 362 18.75 -33.17 -3.47
CA ASP A 362 19.35 -32.86 -2.16
C ASP A 362 18.45 -31.92 -1.31
N ILE A 363 17.24 -31.63 -1.80
CA ILE A 363 16.34 -30.63 -1.22
C ILE A 363 15.83 -31.07 0.15
N LEU A 364 15.69 -32.37 0.35
CA LEU A 364 15.14 -32.97 1.56
C LEU A 364 16.20 -33.32 2.60
N ASP A 365 17.49 -33.24 2.28
CA ASP A 365 18.58 -33.69 3.16
C ASP A 365 18.59 -32.97 4.52
N ARG A 366 18.05 -31.74 4.58
CA ARG A 366 17.90 -30.96 5.82
C ARG A 366 16.66 -31.33 6.66
N TYR A 367 15.71 -32.03 6.06
CA TYR A 367 14.40 -32.36 6.66
C TYR A 367 14.22 -33.85 6.95
N VAL A 368 15.04 -34.71 6.35
CA VAL A 368 15.05 -36.14 6.66
C VAL A 368 15.64 -36.33 8.06
N PRO A 369 14.89 -36.94 9.00
CA PRO A 369 15.43 -37.31 10.30
C PRO A 369 16.70 -38.16 10.10
N LYS A 370 17.78 -37.80 10.80
CA LYS A 370 19.05 -38.53 10.71
C LYS A 370 19.06 -39.81 11.55
N GLU A 371 18.11 -39.93 12.45
CA GLU A 371 17.97 -41.02 13.40
C GLU A 371 16.50 -41.46 13.42
N ASP A 372 16.28 -42.76 13.53
CA ASP A 372 14.95 -43.33 13.72
C ASP A 372 14.44 -43.00 15.13
N GLN A 373 13.13 -42.76 15.26
CA GLN A 373 12.53 -42.62 16.59
C GLN A 373 12.54 -43.97 17.31
N THR A 374 13.04 -43.97 18.53
CA THR A 374 13.05 -45.14 19.39
C THR A 374 11.73 -45.27 20.18
N GLU A 375 11.47 -46.46 20.73
CA GLU A 375 10.33 -46.67 21.64
C GLU A 375 10.41 -45.71 22.85
N GLN A 376 11.62 -45.41 23.33
CA GLN A 376 11.83 -44.48 24.42
C GLN A 376 11.46 -43.04 24.06
N ASP A 377 11.72 -42.60 22.82
CA ASP A 377 11.34 -41.26 22.36
C ASP A 377 9.82 -41.10 22.33
N VAL A 378 9.10 -42.14 21.92
CA VAL A 378 7.63 -42.18 21.94
C VAL A 378 7.12 -42.12 23.38
N ILE A 379 7.68 -42.92 24.29
CA ILE A 379 7.31 -42.91 25.71
C ILE A 379 7.52 -41.53 26.33
N ASN A 380 8.67 -40.89 26.06
CA ASN A 380 8.98 -39.56 26.57
C ASN A 380 8.00 -38.51 26.06
N TYR A 381 7.71 -38.50 24.76
CA TYR A 381 6.73 -37.58 24.15
C TYR A 381 5.32 -37.77 24.72
N VAL A 382 4.87 -39.02 24.86
CA VAL A 382 3.55 -39.34 25.44
C VAL A 382 3.49 -38.93 26.90
N SER A 383 4.55 -39.16 27.67
CA SER A 383 4.62 -38.72 29.07
C SER A 383 4.53 -37.20 29.22
N GLU A 384 5.14 -36.44 28.30
CA GLU A 384 5.12 -34.98 28.31
C GLU A 384 3.77 -34.41 27.82
N THR A 385 3.24 -34.92 26.72
CA THR A 385 2.07 -34.34 26.03
C THR A 385 0.74 -34.97 26.44
N MET A 386 0.76 -36.23 26.89
CA MET A 386 -0.41 -37.03 27.23
C MET A 386 -0.17 -37.82 28.54
N PRO A 387 0.15 -37.15 29.66
CA PRO A 387 0.55 -37.81 30.92
C PRO A 387 -0.57 -38.68 31.54
N PHE A 388 -1.80 -38.57 31.05
CA PHE A 388 -2.93 -39.38 31.48
C PHE A 388 -2.98 -40.77 30.83
N LEU A 389 -2.20 -41.00 29.78
CA LEU A 389 -2.06 -42.33 29.16
C LEU A 389 -1.09 -43.17 29.96
N LYS A 390 -1.48 -44.42 30.23
CA LYS A 390 -0.59 -45.42 30.84
C LYS A 390 -0.10 -46.35 29.76
N GLN A 391 1.21 -46.61 29.77
CA GLN A 391 1.78 -47.65 28.93
C GLN A 391 1.27 -49.00 29.43
N ALA A 392 0.76 -49.84 28.51
CA ALA A 392 0.32 -51.19 28.83
C ALA A 392 1.53 -52.07 29.16
N ASP A 393 1.43 -52.87 30.21
CA ASP A 393 2.44 -53.87 30.55
C ASP A 393 2.48 -54.98 29.49
N GLU A 394 3.59 -55.71 29.36
CA GLU A 394 3.72 -56.78 28.34
C GLU A 394 2.62 -57.84 28.43
N SER A 395 2.09 -58.10 29.61
CA SER A 395 0.96 -59.01 29.85
C SER A 395 -0.40 -58.45 29.40
N GLU A 396 -0.49 -57.14 29.17
CA GLU A 396 -1.71 -56.43 28.78
C GLU A 396 -1.69 -56.00 27.30
N LYS A 397 -0.53 -56.11 26.64
CA LYS A 397 -0.39 -55.85 25.20
C LYS A 397 -1.23 -56.87 24.42
N MET A 398 -2.41 -56.47 23.97
CA MET A 398 -3.19 -57.23 22.99
C MET A 398 -2.44 -57.22 21.65
N HIS A 399 -2.26 -58.41 21.04
CA HIS A 399 -1.56 -58.54 19.77
C HIS A 399 -2.37 -57.90 18.63
N GLY A 400 -2.06 -56.65 18.32
CA GLY A 400 -2.56 -55.96 17.13
C GLY A 400 -3.83 -55.16 17.36
N PHE A 401 -4.01 -54.17 16.48
CA PHE A 401 -5.23 -53.39 16.37
C PHE A 401 -6.24 -54.22 15.56
N GLU A 402 -7.33 -54.68 16.18
CA GLU A 402 -8.44 -55.30 15.45
C GLU A 402 -9.18 -54.21 14.67
N ILE A 403 -9.07 -54.23 13.34
CA ILE A 403 -9.91 -53.41 12.47
C ILE A 403 -11.31 -54.03 12.52
N ILE A 404 -12.23 -53.36 13.22
CA ILE A 404 -13.64 -53.75 13.23
C ILE A 404 -14.25 -53.32 11.90
N ASP A 405 -14.22 -54.22 10.92
CA ASP A 405 -15.02 -54.11 9.69
C ASP A 405 -16.48 -54.47 10.03
N ASP A 406 -17.23 -53.60 10.72
CA ASP A 406 -18.65 -53.38 10.43
C ASP A 406 -19.32 -52.29 11.27
N LEU A 407 -20.06 -51.44 10.56
CA LEU A 407 -20.95 -50.41 11.05
C LEU A 407 -22.24 -51.02 11.62
N GLU A 408 -22.21 -51.51 12.85
CA GLU A 408 -23.39 -51.38 13.71
C GLU A 408 -23.10 -50.31 14.77
N SER A 409 -23.45 -49.07 14.44
CA SER A 409 -23.39 -47.95 15.38
C SER A 409 -24.10 -48.34 16.69
N PRO A 410 -23.40 -48.35 17.85
CA PRO A 410 -24.03 -48.58 19.15
C PRO A 410 -24.87 -47.39 19.61
N PHE A 411 -24.92 -46.31 18.82
CA PHE A 411 -25.82 -45.18 19.01
C PHE A 411 -26.90 -45.24 17.92
N LYS A 412 -28.02 -45.88 18.26
CA LYS A 412 -29.32 -45.62 17.62
C LYS A 412 -30.12 -44.65 18.47
#